data_AF-A0A7S3H666-F1
#
_entry.id   AF-A0A7S3H666-F1
#
_cell.length_a   1.000
_cell.length_b   1.000
_cell.length_c   1.000
_cell.angle_alpha   90.00
_cell.angle_beta   90.00
_cell.angle_gamma   90.00
#
_symmetry.space_group_name_H-M   'P 1'
#
loop_
_entity.id
_entity.type
_entity.pdbx_description
1 polymer ?
#
loop_
_entity_poly.entity_id
_entity_poly.type
_entity_poly.pdbx_seq_one_letter_code
_entity_poly.pdbx_strand_id
1 'polypeptide(L)'
;QHSISVVSDLIRICGDTLAGVISGMVKATGGLLNLASKVLYYVSAKLDASQEHSPAFLGNFTSKCAFGLKKAAPFLHYAGEACIYSGEILESMTLGLGEAVQDSYWGLEVVSNSTQVIISFLLQIDEVDSIASMRR
;
A
#
# COMPACT_ATOMS: atom_id res chain seq x y z
N GLN A 1 -22.60 -12.39 -20.00
CA GLN A 1 -22.01 -12.97 -18.79
C GLN A 1 -20.50 -12.71 -18.65
N HIS A 2 -19.68 -12.73 -19.72
CA HIS A 2 -18.22 -12.44 -19.62
C HIS A 2 -17.80 -11.05 -19.12
N SER A 3 -18.69 -10.05 -19.05
CA SER A 3 -18.30 -8.66 -18.77
C SER A 3 -18.01 -8.37 -17.29
N ILE A 4 -18.74 -9.01 -16.36
CA ILE A 4 -18.70 -8.61 -14.93
C ILE A 4 -17.45 -9.16 -14.22
N SER A 5 -17.08 -10.42 -14.47
CA SER A 5 -15.83 -10.99 -13.92
C SER A 5 -14.60 -10.23 -14.41
N VAL A 6 -14.53 -9.91 -15.71
CA VAL A 6 -13.41 -9.17 -16.30
C VAL A 6 -13.29 -7.76 -15.71
N VAL A 7 -14.42 -7.09 -15.46
CA VAL A 7 -14.43 -5.75 -14.83
C VAL A 7 -13.98 -5.83 -13.36
N SER A 8 -14.41 -6.84 -12.62
CA SER A 8 -13.97 -7.06 -11.23
C SER A 8 -12.46 -7.31 -11.16
N ASP A 9 -11.93 -8.17 -12.04
CA ASP A 9 -10.50 -8.48 -12.08
C ASP A 9 -9.67 -7.25 -12.47
N LEU A 10 -10.15 -6.43 -13.43
CA LEU A 10 -9.50 -5.17 -13.81
C LEU A 10 -9.46 -4.16 -12.67
N ILE A 11 -10.55 -4.00 -11.93
CA ILE A 11 -10.62 -3.10 -10.77
C ILE A 11 -9.63 -3.55 -9.70
N ARG A 12 -9.57 -4.87 -9.44
CA ARG A 12 -8.63 -5.46 -8.49
C ARG A 12 -7.18 -5.23 -8.90
N ILE A 13 -6.81 -5.55 -10.14
CA ILE A 13 -5.44 -5.36 -10.65
C ILE A 13 -5.03 -3.89 -10.54
N CYS A 14 -5.92 -2.96 -10.92
CA CYS A 14 -5.64 -1.52 -10.79
C CYS A 14 -5.46 -1.10 -9.32
N GLY A 15 -6.34 -1.59 -8.43
CA GLY A 15 -6.29 -1.32 -7.01
C GLY A 15 -5.00 -1.84 -6.35
N ASP A 16 -4.66 -3.10 -6.58
CA ASP A 16 -3.46 -3.76 -6.04
C ASP A 16 -2.18 -3.06 -6.54
N THR A 17 -2.16 -2.65 -7.82
CA THR A 17 -1.01 -1.95 -8.41
C THR A 17 -0.83 -0.56 -7.80
N LEU A 18 -1.90 0.24 -7.69
CA LEU A 18 -1.83 1.57 -7.09
C LEU A 18 -1.42 1.51 -5.62
N ALA A 19 -2.00 0.55 -4.89
CA ALA A 19 -1.64 0.29 -3.49
C ALA A 19 -0.17 -0.09 -3.32
N GLY A 20 0.34 -1.01 -4.15
CA GLY A 20 1.74 -1.43 -4.13
C GLY A 20 2.69 -0.27 -4.44
N VAL A 21 2.36 0.59 -5.41
CA VAL A 21 3.16 1.78 -5.72
C VAL A 21 3.18 2.76 -4.55
N ILE A 22 2.01 3.09 -3.99
CA ILE A 22 1.91 4.05 -2.88
C ILE A 22 2.63 3.49 -1.64
N SER A 23 2.41 2.22 -1.31
CA SER A 23 3.12 1.58 -0.19
C SER A 23 4.63 1.58 -0.38
N GLY A 24 5.10 1.22 -1.58
CA GLY A 24 6.52 1.26 -1.94
C GLY A 24 7.13 2.66 -1.75
N MET A 25 6.42 3.71 -2.15
CA MET A 25 6.85 5.10 -1.96
C MET A 25 6.94 5.49 -0.48
N VAL A 26 5.95 5.10 0.33
CA VAL A 26 5.94 5.40 1.77
C VAL A 26 7.06 4.65 2.49
N LYS A 27 7.26 3.36 2.19
CA LYS A 27 8.37 2.55 2.72
C LYS A 27 9.73 3.11 2.31
N ALA A 28 9.90 3.52 1.04
CA ALA A 28 11.13 4.14 0.56
C ALA A 28 11.45 5.44 1.31
N THR A 29 10.43 6.26 1.57
CA THR A 29 10.56 7.48 2.39
C THR A 29 11.02 7.13 3.81
N GLY A 30 10.42 6.10 4.41
CA GLY A 30 10.85 5.61 5.72
C GLY A 30 12.30 5.11 5.75
N GLY A 31 12.72 4.39 4.72
CA GLY A 31 14.11 3.94 4.52
C GLY A 31 15.11 5.11 4.43
N LEU A 32 14.75 6.20 3.74
CA LEU A 32 15.58 7.40 3.67
C LEU A 32 15.73 8.09 5.03
N LEU A 33 14.65 8.19 5.81
CA LEU A 33 14.70 8.75 7.17
C LEU A 33 15.56 7.90 8.11
N ASN A 34 15.44 6.57 8.01
CA ASN A 34 16.29 5.63 8.74
C ASN A 34 17.77 5.75 8.34
N LEU A 35 18.06 5.94 7.06
CA LEU A 35 19.43 6.18 6.58
C LEU A 35 19.98 7.50 7.15
N ALA A 36 19.20 8.58 7.09
CA ALA A 36 19.57 9.87 7.65
C ALA A 36 19.86 9.74 9.15
N SER A 37 19.00 9.05 9.91
CA SER A 37 19.21 8.76 11.33
C SER A 37 20.55 8.05 11.60
N LYS A 38 20.88 6.99 10.84
CA LYS A 38 22.16 6.28 10.95
C LYS A 38 23.35 7.19 10.69
N VAL A 39 23.25 8.08 9.70
CA VAL A 39 24.29 9.09 9.41
C VAL A 39 24.44 10.05 10.60
N LEU A 40 23.35 10.55 11.17
CA LEU A 40 23.40 11.43 12.34
C LEU A 40 24.02 10.73 13.55
N TYR A 41 23.70 9.45 13.80
CA TYR A 41 24.35 8.66 14.84
C TYR A 41 25.85 8.55 14.61
N TYR A 42 26.28 8.20 13.39
CA TYR A 42 27.69 8.07 13.05
C TYR A 42 28.46 9.40 13.21
N VAL A 43 27.90 10.50 12.71
CA VAL A 43 28.50 11.83 12.81
C VAL A 43 28.55 12.28 14.26
N SER A 44 27.51 12.05 15.06
CA SER A 44 27.51 12.36 16.49
C SER A 44 28.61 11.61 17.25
N ALA A 45 28.81 10.32 16.95
CA ALA A 45 29.85 9.50 17.58
C ALA A 45 31.27 9.95 17.20
N LYS A 46 31.47 10.39 15.94
CA LYS A 46 32.74 10.95 15.49
C LYS A 46 33.04 12.32 16.12
N LEU A 47 32.02 13.16 16.29
CA LEU A 47 32.15 14.46 16.96
C LEU A 47 32.47 14.29 18.45
N ASP A 48 31.82 13.35 19.14
CA ASP A 48 32.13 13.03 20.55
C ASP A 48 33.58 12.54 20.70
N ALA A 49 34.06 11.68 19.81
CA ALA A 49 35.44 11.17 19.84
C ALA A 49 36.49 12.27 19.53
N SER A 50 36.15 13.27 18.71
CA SER A 50 37.06 14.37 18.37
C SER A 50 37.23 15.40 19.52
N GLN A 51 36.39 15.30 20.56
CA GLN A 51 36.37 16.25 21.67
C GLN A 51 37.56 16.05 22.64
N GLU A 52 38.14 14.85 22.72
CA GLU A 52 39.29 14.53 23.58
C GLU A 52 40.58 15.28 23.24
N HIS A 53 40.68 15.89 22.05
CA HIS A 53 41.90 16.57 21.58
C HIS A 53 41.67 18.02 21.12
N SER A 54 40.47 18.57 21.31
CA SER A 54 40.11 19.91 20.79
C SER A 54 40.27 21.03 21.82
N PRO A 55 40.72 22.24 21.42
CA PRO A 55 40.72 23.42 22.27
C PRO A 55 39.32 23.68 22.88
N ALA A 56 39.25 24.17 24.12
CA ALA A 56 38.00 24.28 24.90
C ALA A 56 36.84 24.99 24.17
N PHE A 57 37.13 25.97 23.32
CA PHE A 57 36.14 26.66 22.49
C PHE A 57 35.54 25.74 21.40
N LEU A 58 36.39 25.01 20.66
CA LEU A 58 35.98 24.03 19.66
C LEU A 58 35.28 22.84 20.32
N GLY A 59 35.76 22.40 21.48
CA GLY A 59 35.12 21.33 22.26
C GLY A 59 33.68 21.65 22.69
N ASN A 60 33.39 22.91 23.06
CA ASN A 60 32.04 23.35 23.43
C ASN A 60 31.08 23.47 22.24
N PHE A 61 31.59 23.79 21.04
CA PHE A 61 30.77 23.82 19.83
C PHE A 61 30.46 22.40 19.35
N THR A 62 31.47 21.54 19.29
CA THR A 62 31.38 20.14 18.88
C THR A 62 30.45 19.34 19.79
N SER A 63 30.50 19.55 21.11
CA SER A 63 29.63 18.85 22.07
C SER A 63 28.15 19.23 21.93
N LYS A 64 27.84 20.51 21.70
CA LYS A 64 26.47 20.98 21.45
C LYS A 64 25.93 20.43 20.14
N CYS A 65 26.77 20.35 19.11
CA CYS A 65 26.41 19.75 17.83
C CYS A 65 26.14 18.24 17.98
N ALA A 66 27.03 17.50 18.63
CA ALA A 66 26.86 16.07 18.88
C ALA A 66 25.60 15.76 19.70
N PHE A 67 25.30 16.57 20.73
CA PHE A 67 24.06 16.46 21.50
C PHE A 67 22.81 16.70 20.66
N GLY A 68 22.82 17.74 19.81
CA GLY A 68 21.71 18.02 18.89
C GLY A 68 21.46 16.86 17.91
N LEU A 69 22.52 16.31 17.33
CA LEU A 69 22.44 15.16 16.41
C LEU A 69 21.94 13.90 17.13
N LYS A 70 22.43 13.64 18.35
CA LYS A 70 21.94 12.53 19.21
C LYS A 70 20.46 12.64 19.57
N LYS A 71 19.92 13.87 19.65
CA LYS A 71 18.48 14.08 19.88
C LYS A 71 17.64 13.98 18.61
N ALA A 72 18.17 14.39 17.45
CA ALA A 72 17.46 14.33 16.18
C ALA A 72 17.43 12.92 15.57
N ALA A 73 18.49 12.12 15.78
CA ALA A 73 18.60 10.78 15.20
C ALA A 73 17.48 9.81 15.63
N PRO A 74 17.10 9.70 16.91
CA PRO A 74 15.98 8.86 17.33
C PRO A 74 14.66 9.29 16.68
N PHE A 75 14.40 10.59 16.56
CA PHE A 75 13.17 11.09 15.95
C PHE A 75 13.04 10.68 14.49
N LEU A 76 14.11 10.83 13.70
CA LEU A 76 14.13 10.39 12.31
C LEU A 76 14.02 8.88 12.17
N HIS A 77 14.59 8.11 13.12
CA HIS A 77 14.45 6.67 13.12
C HIS A 77 13.00 6.24 13.35
N TYR A 78 12.35 6.76 14.39
CA TYR A 78 10.96 6.41 14.67
C TYR A 78 9.99 6.91 13.59
N ALA A 79 10.26 8.07 13.00
CA ALA A 79 9.51 8.53 11.84
C ALA A 79 9.70 7.60 10.63
N GLY A 80 10.92 7.11 10.42
CA GLY A 80 11.22 6.11 9.39
C GLY A 80 10.48 4.79 9.59
N GLU A 81 10.51 4.25 10.81
CA GLU A 81 9.77 3.04 11.18
C GLU A 81 8.24 3.23 11.03
N ALA A 82 7.70 4.38 11.44
CA ALA A 82 6.28 4.68 11.28
C ALA A 82 5.87 4.74 9.80
N CYS A 83 6.72 5.28 8.92
CA CYS A 83 6.51 5.24 7.48
C CYS A 83 6.51 3.80 6.95
N ILE A 84 7.47 2.97 7.34
CA ILE A 84 7.53 1.58 6.88
C ILE A 84 6.27 0.82 7.32
N TYR A 85 5.90 0.92 8.60
CA TYR A 85 4.72 0.26 9.16
C TYR A 85 3.41 0.74 8.53
N SER A 86 3.28 2.05 8.25
CA SER A 86 2.10 2.57 7.54
C SER A 86 2.01 2.07 6.10
N GLY A 87 3.13 1.85 5.43
CA GLY A 87 3.15 1.17 4.12
C GLY A 87 2.67 -0.29 4.20
N GLU A 88 3.06 -1.04 5.23
CA GLU A 88 2.60 -2.42 5.45
C GLU A 88 1.09 -2.49 5.74
N ILE A 89 0.57 -1.53 6.54
CA ILE A 89 -0.87 -1.38 6.75
C ILE A 89 -1.58 -1.10 5.43
N LEU A 90 -1.03 -0.22 4.59
CA LEU A 90 -1.63 0.15 3.31
C LEU A 90 -1.81 -1.09 2.41
N GLU A 91 -0.76 -1.92 2.29
CA GLU A 91 -0.81 -3.18 1.53
C GLU A 91 -1.86 -4.14 2.10
N SER A 92 -1.87 -4.32 3.43
CA SER A 92 -2.80 -5.22 4.11
C SER A 92 -4.27 -4.80 3.93
N MET A 93 -4.54 -3.49 4.03
CA MET A 93 -5.88 -2.95 3.82
C MET A 93 -6.32 -3.13 2.36
N THR A 94 -5.41 -2.92 1.40
CA THR A 94 -5.76 -3.00 -0.02
C THR A 94 -6.02 -4.43 -0.49
N LEU A 95 -5.30 -5.41 0.06
CA LEU A 95 -5.60 -6.83 -0.16
C LEU A 95 -7.01 -7.18 0.34
N GLY A 96 -7.35 -6.78 1.57
CA GLY A 96 -8.68 -7.04 2.13
C GLY A 96 -9.80 -6.31 1.39
N LEU A 97 -9.55 -5.10 0.89
CA LEU A 97 -10.52 -4.34 0.10
C LEU A 97 -10.73 -4.97 -1.28
N GLY A 98 -9.65 -5.44 -1.92
CA GLY A 98 -9.70 -6.12 -3.22
C GLY A 98 -10.53 -7.39 -3.17
N GLU A 99 -10.36 -8.19 -2.12
CA GLU A 99 -11.17 -9.40 -1.88
C GLU A 99 -12.65 -9.06 -1.66
N ALA A 100 -12.96 -8.05 -0.83
CA ALA A 100 -14.33 -7.65 -0.56
C ALA A 100 -15.07 -7.12 -1.81
N VAL A 101 -14.37 -6.42 -2.70
CA VAL A 101 -14.92 -5.95 -3.97
C VAL A 101 -15.23 -7.12 -4.90
N GLN A 102 -14.31 -8.09 -5.00
CA GLN A 102 -14.51 -9.29 -5.82
C GLN A 102 -15.71 -10.11 -5.35
N ASP A 103 -15.86 -10.32 -4.03
CA ASP A 103 -16.99 -11.03 -3.44
C ASP A 103 -18.33 -10.33 -3.74
N SER A 104 -18.34 -8.99 -3.70
CA SER A 104 -19.53 -8.18 -4.00
C SER A 104 -19.98 -8.36 -5.46
N TYR A 105 -19.04 -8.38 -6.41
CA TYR A 105 -19.35 -8.61 -7.83
C TYR A 105 -19.81 -10.04 -8.09
N TRP A 106 -19.23 -11.02 -7.41
CA TRP A 106 -19.68 -12.41 -7.52
C TRP A 106 -21.10 -12.60 -6.98
N GLY A 107 -21.42 -11.97 -5.85
CA GLY A 107 -22.78 -11.94 -5.32
C GLY A 107 -23.78 -11.31 -6.30
N LEU A 108 -23.39 -10.21 -6.95
CA LEU A 108 -24.21 -9.55 -7.97
C LEU A 108 -24.45 -10.45 -9.19
N GLU A 109 -23.43 -11.20 -9.63
CA GLU A 109 -23.57 -12.16 -10.73
C GLU A 109 -24.55 -13.29 -10.40
N VAL A 110 -24.46 -13.86 -9.19
CA VAL A 110 -25.40 -14.90 -8.73
C VAL A 110 -26.84 -14.37 -8.69
N VAL A 111 -27.05 -13.18 -8.14
CA VAL A 111 -28.38 -12.53 -8.10
C VAL A 111 -28.90 -12.26 -9.51
N SER A 112 -28.05 -11.75 -10.42
CA SER A 112 -28.44 -11.47 -11.80
C SER A 112 -28.83 -12.75 -12.55
N ASN A 113 -28.04 -13.81 -12.43
CA ASN A 113 -28.32 -15.10 -13.08
C ASN A 113 -29.60 -15.74 -12.53
N SER A 114 -29.78 -15.72 -11.21
CA SER A 114 -31.00 -16.23 -10.56
C SER A 114 -32.23 -15.46 -11.02
N THR A 115 -32.12 -14.13 -11.14
CA THR A 115 -33.20 -13.27 -11.64
C THR A 115 -33.54 -13.58 -13.10
N GLN A 116 -32.53 -13.78 -13.96
CA GLN A 116 -32.75 -14.20 -15.36
C GLN A 116 -33.49 -15.53 -15.46
N VAL A 117 -33.09 -16.54 -14.68
CA VAL A 117 -33.77 -17.84 -14.66
C VAL A 117 -35.23 -17.70 -14.24
N ILE A 118 -35.51 -16.92 -13.20
CA ILE A 118 -36.88 -16.66 -12.74
C ILE A 118 -37.69 -15.95 -13.82
N ILE A 119 -37.12 -14.94 -14.48
CA ILE A 119 -37.80 -14.21 -15.56
C ILE A 119 -38.10 -15.15 -16.73
N SER A 120 -37.13 -15.95 -17.19
CA SER A 120 -37.33 -16.91 -18.27
C SER A 120 -38.40 -17.95 -17.94
N PHE A 121 -38.43 -18.43 -16.69
CA PHE A 121 -39.47 -19.34 -16.19
C PHE A 121 -40.85 -18.67 -16.17
N LEU A 122 -40.96 -17.46 -15.61
CA LEU A 122 -42.23 -16.73 -15.49
C LEU A 122 -42.81 -16.33 -16.86
N LEU A 123 -41.95 -15.98 -17.81
CA LEU A 123 -42.36 -15.59 -19.14
C LEU A 123 -42.51 -16.77 -20.10
N GLN A 124 -42.28 -18.02 -19.66
CA GLN A 124 -42.28 -19.23 -20.48
C GLN A 124 -41.51 -19.05 -21.79
N ILE A 125 -40.39 -18.32 -21.74
CA ILE A 125 -39.55 -18.11 -22.91
C ILE A 125 -38.78 -19.41 -23.13
N ASP A 126 -39.37 -20.31 -23.93
CA ASP A 126 -38.66 -21.44 -24.49
C ASP A 126 -37.63 -20.89 -25.50
N GLU A 127 -36.33 -21.01 -25.20
CA GLU A 127 -35.24 -20.66 -26.12
C GLU A 127 -35.21 -21.51 -27.42
N VAL A 128 -36.18 -22.41 -27.61
CA VAL A 128 -36.22 -23.41 -28.69
C VAL A 128 -36.45 -22.77 -30.07
N ASP A 129 -37.09 -21.59 -30.17
CA ASP A 129 -37.44 -21.00 -31.47
C ASP A 129 -36.45 -19.95 -32.03
N SER A 130 -35.47 -19.48 -31.25
CA SER A 130 -34.52 -18.46 -31.75
C SER A 130 -33.37 -19.04 -32.58
N ILE A 131 -32.98 -20.30 -32.34
CA ILE A 131 -31.89 -20.96 -33.08
C ILE A 131 -32.40 -21.54 -34.41
N ALA A 132 -33.68 -21.94 -34.49
CA ALA A 132 -34.29 -22.45 -35.72
C ALA A 132 -34.59 -21.35 -36.76
N SER A 133 -34.80 -20.11 -36.33
CA SER A 133 -35.07 -18.96 -37.21
C SER A 133 -33.82 -18.24 -37.72
N MET A 134 -32.65 -18.44 -37.10
CA MET A 134 -31.35 -17.96 -37.59
C MET A 134 -30.66 -18.89 -38.60
N ARG A 135 -31.23 -20.06 -38.91
CA ARG A 135 -30.70 -21.05 -39.86
C ARG A 135 -31.49 -21.16 -41.18
N ARG A 136 -32.37 -20.21 -41.49
CA ARG A 136 -33.00 -20.08 -42.81
C ARG A 136 -32.53 -18.83 -43.52
#